data_AF-L8TPK4-F1
#
_entry.id   AF-L8TPK4-F1
#
_cell.length_a   1.000
_cell.length_b   1.000
_cell.length_c   1.000
_cell.angle_alpha   90.00
_cell.angle_beta   90.00
_cell.angle_gamma   90.00
#
_symmetry.space_group_name_H-M   'P 1'
#
loop_
_entity.id
_entity.type
_entity.pdbx_description
1 polymer ?
#
loop_
_entity_poly.entity_id
_entity_poly.type
_entity_poly.pdbx_seq_one_letter_code
_entity_poly.pdbx_strand_id
1 'polypeptide(L)'
;MFSLGIIDTVTPGDLTGGKHVAGTGTITPDGAVGPIGGIEQKLHGARAGGATLFLAPAANCGEVVGNIPDGLQVVRVETLAEARAAVERAASGQDTSGLPTCTNN
;
A
#
# COMPACT_ATOMS: atom_id res chain seq x y z
N MET A 1 -6.89 -4.11 0.77
CA MET A 1 -7.78 -3.00 1.16
C MET A 1 -8.92 -3.42 2.06
N PHE A 2 -9.76 -4.41 1.71
CA PHE A 2 -10.87 -4.82 2.60
C PHE A 2 -10.44 -5.16 4.03
N SER A 3 -9.35 -5.93 4.21
CA SER A 3 -8.86 -6.26 5.55
C SER A 3 -8.48 -5.01 6.37
N LEU A 4 -7.81 -4.02 5.76
CA LEU A 4 -7.47 -2.76 6.43
C LEU A 4 -8.72 -1.94 6.75
N GLY A 5 -9.72 -1.91 5.85
CA GLY A 5 -11.00 -1.24 6.11
C GLY A 5 -11.80 -1.89 7.24
N ILE A 6 -11.76 -3.23 7.35
CA ILE A 6 -12.35 -3.93 8.50
C ILE A 6 -11.60 -3.58 9.78
N ILE A 7 -10.26 -3.59 9.76
CA ILE A 7 -9.44 -3.19 10.92
C ILE A 7 -9.79 -1.78 11.38
N ASP A 8 -9.88 -0.83 10.44
CA ASP A 8 -10.27 0.55 10.69
C ASP A 8 -11.69 0.64 11.30
N THR A 9 -12.64 -0.15 10.79
CA THR A 9 -14.02 -0.17 11.32
C THR A 9 -14.10 -0.73 12.75
N VAL A 10 -13.30 -1.73 13.09
CA VAL A 10 -13.38 -2.43 14.39
C VAL A 10 -12.37 -1.93 15.43
N THR A 11 -11.49 -1.01 15.05
CA THR A 11 -10.49 -0.41 15.94
C THR A 11 -10.81 1.06 16.16
N PRO A 12 -10.69 1.60 17.40
CA PRO A 12 -10.89 3.02 17.62
C PRO A 12 -9.86 3.88 16.86
N GLY A 13 -10.33 4.99 16.28
CA GLY A 13 -9.50 5.96 15.57
C GLY A 13 -9.78 5.99 14.07
N ASP A 14 -9.00 6.79 13.34
CA ASP A 14 -8.94 6.78 11.89
C ASP A 14 -7.57 6.22 11.50
N LEU A 15 -7.57 5.00 10.97
CA LEU A 15 -6.35 4.29 10.57
C LEU A 15 -5.53 5.10 9.56
N THR A 16 -6.20 5.85 8.68
CA THR A 16 -5.58 6.60 7.58
C THR A 16 -5.19 8.02 7.96
N GLY A 17 -5.72 8.56 9.07
CA GLY A 17 -5.51 9.95 9.46
C GLY A 17 -5.89 10.95 8.36
N GLY A 18 -6.97 10.67 7.63
CA GLY A 18 -7.43 11.45 6.48
C GLY A 18 -6.55 11.40 5.23
N LYS A 19 -5.52 10.52 5.18
CA LYS A 19 -4.66 10.36 4.00
C LYS A 19 -5.34 9.49 2.95
N HIS A 20 -5.21 9.89 1.68
CA HIS A 20 -5.70 9.08 0.56
C HIS A 20 -4.71 7.95 0.26
N VAL A 21 -5.00 6.77 0.80
CA VAL A 21 -4.19 5.56 0.62
C VAL A 21 -4.91 4.57 -0.31
N ALA A 22 -4.18 4.10 -1.32
CA ALA A 22 -4.60 3.00 -2.16
C ALA A 22 -3.75 1.75 -1.87
N GLY A 23 -4.21 0.60 -2.33
CA GLY A 23 -3.42 -0.62 -2.21
C GLY A 23 -4.06 -1.80 -2.92
N THR A 24 -3.26 -2.83 -3.16
CA THR A 24 -3.70 -4.06 -3.80
C THR A 24 -2.96 -5.26 -3.25
N GLY A 25 -3.46 -6.45 -3.51
CA GLY A 25 -2.92 -7.70 -2.96
C GLY A 25 -4.03 -8.70 -2.68
N THR A 26 -3.72 -9.98 -2.84
CA THR A 26 -4.51 -11.04 -2.21
C THR A 26 -4.09 -11.17 -0.75
N ILE A 27 -4.90 -11.85 0.06
CA ILE A 27 -4.62 -12.03 1.48
C ILE A 27 -4.94 -13.46 1.88
N THR A 28 -4.01 -14.11 2.57
CA THR A 28 -4.22 -15.42 3.20
C THR A 28 -4.73 -15.26 4.63
N PRO A 29 -5.32 -16.30 5.26
CA PRO A 29 -5.80 -16.22 6.64
C PRO A 29 -4.72 -15.89 7.68
N ASP A 30 -3.47 -16.29 7.43
CA ASP A 30 -2.29 -15.98 8.24
C ASP A 30 -1.71 -14.58 7.98
N GLY A 31 -2.30 -13.84 7.04
CA GLY A 31 -1.98 -12.42 6.81
C GLY A 31 -0.90 -12.18 5.74
N ALA A 32 -0.49 -13.18 4.97
CA ALA A 32 0.46 -13.02 3.88
C ALA A 32 -0.20 -12.35 2.66
N VAL A 33 0.49 -11.35 2.11
CA VAL A 33 0.02 -10.59 0.95
C VAL A 33 0.58 -11.22 -0.32
N GLY A 34 -0.33 -11.68 -1.19
CA GLY A 34 0.03 -12.31 -2.46
C GLY A 34 -0.07 -11.36 -3.67
N PRO A 35 0.48 -11.80 -4.82
CA PRO A 35 0.51 -11.00 -6.03
C PRO A 35 -0.88 -10.80 -6.64
N ILE A 36 -0.96 -9.82 -7.54
CA ILE A 36 -2.12 -9.53 -8.38
C ILE A 36 -1.72 -9.35 -9.85
N GLY A 37 -2.71 -9.33 -10.74
CA GLY A 37 -2.51 -8.90 -12.12
C GLY A 37 -2.81 -7.41 -12.31
N GLY A 38 -2.15 -6.81 -13.30
CA GLY A 38 -2.40 -5.44 -13.77
C GLY A 38 -2.02 -4.36 -12.75
N ILE A 39 -0.84 -4.48 -12.12
CA ILE A 39 -0.44 -3.54 -11.08
C ILE A 39 -0.15 -2.15 -11.65
N GLU A 40 0.44 -2.06 -12.84
CA GLU A 40 0.70 -0.79 -13.52
C GLU A 40 -0.58 0.04 -13.68
N GLN A 41 -1.64 -0.55 -14.22
CA GLN A 41 -2.93 0.14 -14.41
C GLN A 41 -3.52 0.58 -13.07
N LYS A 42 -3.31 -0.20 -12.01
CA LYS A 42 -3.77 0.15 -10.65
C LYS A 42 -2.96 1.28 -10.03
N LEU A 43 -1.65 1.37 -10.29
CA LEU A 43 -0.81 2.50 -9.84
C LEU A 43 -1.31 3.80 -10.46
N HIS A 44 -1.49 3.83 -11.79
CA HIS A 44 -2.03 4.99 -12.49
C HIS A 44 -3.45 5.33 -12.06
N GLY A 45 -4.32 4.32 -11.90
CA GLY A 45 -5.67 4.51 -11.41
C GLY A 45 -5.72 5.08 -9.99
N ALA A 46 -4.86 4.60 -9.10
CA ALA A 46 -4.75 5.13 -7.73
C ALA A 46 -4.29 6.59 -7.73
N ARG A 47 -3.27 6.91 -8.54
CA ARG A 47 -2.79 8.30 -8.65
C ARG A 47 -3.86 9.22 -9.22
N ALA A 48 -4.55 8.79 -10.27
CA ALA A 48 -5.68 9.54 -10.85
C ALA A 48 -6.84 9.73 -9.85
N GLY A 49 -7.04 8.77 -8.96
CA GLY A 49 -7.99 8.86 -7.83
C GLY A 49 -7.53 9.80 -6.70
N GLY A 50 -6.32 10.35 -6.76
CA GLY A 50 -5.78 11.27 -5.76
C GLY A 50 -4.99 10.59 -4.64
N ALA A 51 -4.71 9.29 -4.73
CA ALA A 51 -3.86 8.63 -3.76
C ALA A 51 -2.43 9.19 -3.81
N THR A 52 -1.81 9.31 -2.64
CA THR A 52 -0.41 9.71 -2.48
C THR A 52 0.46 8.58 -1.96
N LEU A 53 -0.15 7.53 -1.40
CA LEU A 53 0.48 6.30 -0.93
C LEU A 53 -0.21 5.10 -1.58
N PHE A 54 0.56 4.14 -2.07
CA PHE A 54 0.08 2.88 -2.63
C PHE A 54 0.78 1.69 -1.99
N LEU A 55 0.02 0.74 -1.45
CA LEU A 55 0.55 -0.52 -0.93
C LEU A 55 0.59 -1.57 -2.04
N ALA A 56 1.79 -2.04 -2.39
CA ALA A 56 2.03 -3.02 -3.45
C ALA A 56 2.57 -4.34 -2.88
N PRO A 57 2.08 -5.50 -3.34
CA PRO A 57 2.65 -6.79 -2.98
C PRO A 57 4.12 -6.89 -3.40
N ALA A 58 4.97 -7.39 -2.51
CA ALA A 58 6.37 -7.72 -2.78
C ALA A 58 6.58 -8.53 -4.06
N ALA A 59 5.71 -9.50 -4.30
CA ALA A 59 5.76 -10.38 -5.46
C ALA A 59 5.50 -9.64 -6.80
N ASN A 60 4.94 -8.43 -6.78
CA ASN A 60 4.74 -7.60 -7.97
C ASN A 60 5.88 -6.58 -8.19
N CYS A 61 6.93 -6.56 -7.38
CA CYS A 61 7.96 -5.52 -7.49
C CYS A 61 8.60 -5.42 -8.89
N GLY A 62 8.75 -6.53 -9.61
CA GLY A 62 9.26 -6.51 -10.98
C GLY A 62 8.40 -5.72 -11.97
N GLU A 63 7.09 -5.60 -11.73
CA GLU A 63 6.17 -4.80 -12.53
C GLU A 63 6.00 -3.38 -11.98
N VAL A 64 6.32 -3.15 -10.69
CA VAL A 64 6.22 -1.82 -10.05
C VAL A 64 7.37 -0.93 -10.49
N VAL A 65 8.60 -1.44 -10.50
CA VAL A 65 9.77 -0.60 -10.77
C VAL A 65 9.72 -0.07 -12.21
N GLY A 66 9.87 1.25 -12.34
CA GLY A 66 9.76 1.96 -13.62
C GLY A 66 8.35 2.38 -14.01
N ASN A 67 7.31 1.90 -13.30
CA ASN A 67 5.90 2.16 -13.61
C ASN A 67 5.19 3.00 -12.53
N ILE A 68 5.94 3.61 -11.61
CA ILE A 68 5.38 4.46 -10.55
C ILE A 68 5.09 5.85 -11.15
N PRO A 69 3.83 6.32 -11.17
CA PRO A 69 3.51 7.66 -11.63
C PRO A 69 4.00 8.74 -10.65
N ASP A 70 4.31 9.93 -11.18
CA ASP A 70 4.76 11.06 -10.38
C ASP A 70 3.77 11.42 -9.26
N GLY A 71 4.32 11.66 -8.07
CA GLY A 71 3.54 12.02 -6.88
C GLY A 71 2.79 10.85 -6.22
N LEU A 72 3.09 9.60 -6.59
CA LEU A 72 2.64 8.41 -5.88
C LEU A 72 3.83 7.73 -5.18
N GLN A 73 3.79 7.63 -3.86
CA GLN A 73 4.72 6.79 -3.11
C GLN A 73 4.22 5.35 -3.12
N VAL A 74 5.05 4.39 -3.56
CA VAL A 74 4.71 2.96 -3.51
C VAL A 74 5.49 2.28 -2.40
N VAL A 75 4.77 1.63 -1.49
CA VAL A 75 5.31 0.86 -0.37
C VAL A 75 5.18 -0.62 -0.67
N ARG A 76 6.29 -1.34 -0.63
CA ARG A 76 6.35 -2.79 -0.74
C ARG A 76 5.85 -3.42 0.55
N VAL A 77 4.95 -4.40 0.46
CA VAL A 77 4.46 -5.16 1.61
C VAL A 77 4.40 -6.67 1.32
N GLU A 78 4.72 -7.47 2.33
CA GLU A 78 4.63 -8.94 2.35
C GLU A 78 3.52 -9.42 3.29
N THR A 79 3.14 -8.60 4.28
CA THR A 79 2.11 -8.97 5.26
C THR A 79 1.08 -7.87 5.50
N LEU A 80 -0.10 -8.25 6.01
CA LEU A 80 -1.12 -7.31 6.45
C LEU A 80 -0.63 -6.42 7.60
N ALA A 81 0.25 -6.94 8.46
CA ALA A 81 0.84 -6.18 9.55
C ALA A 81 1.73 -5.04 9.04
N GLU A 82 2.58 -5.32 8.04
CA GLU A 82 3.37 -4.28 7.37
C GLU A 82 2.50 -3.26 6.65
N ALA A 83 1.47 -3.73 5.95
CA ALA A 83 0.50 -2.86 5.29
C ALA A 83 -0.17 -1.90 6.29
N ARG A 84 -0.62 -2.41 7.43
CA ARG A 84 -1.20 -1.60 8.51
C ARG A 84 -0.18 -0.59 9.05
N ALA A 85 1.03 -1.03 9.38
CA ALA A 85 2.08 -0.17 9.93
C ALA A 85 2.45 0.98 8.98
N ALA A 86 2.50 0.71 7.67
CA ALA A 86 2.75 1.73 6.66
C ALA A 86 1.65 2.81 6.64
N VAL A 87 0.38 2.39 6.74
CA VAL A 87 -0.76 3.32 6.80
C VAL A 87 -0.73 4.15 8.07
N GLU A 88 -0.52 3.54 9.24
CA GLU A 88 -0.46 4.25 10.52
C GLU A 88 0.71 5.25 10.58
N ARG A 89 1.85 4.90 9.98
CA ARG A 89 3.00 5.81 9.84
C ARG A 89 2.65 7.02 8.96
N ALA A 90 1.98 6.80 7.83
CA ALA A 90 1.52 7.88 6.96
C ALA A 90 0.45 8.75 7.65
N ALA A 91 -0.46 8.13 8.42
CA ALA A 91 -1.54 8.79 9.15
C ALA A 91 -1.01 9.71 10.25
N SER A 92 0.01 9.28 10.99
CA SER A 92 0.64 10.06 12.06
C SER A 92 1.54 11.20 11.58
N GLY A 93 1.71 11.37 10.26
CA GLY A 93 2.59 12.40 9.68
C GLY A 93 4.07 12.14 9.91
N GLN A 94 4.44 10.92 10.32
CA GLN A 94 5.83 10.50 10.42
C GLN A 94 6.47 10.44 9.04
N ASP A 95 7.80 10.57 8.99
CA ASP A 95 8.55 10.43 7.75
C ASP A 95 8.34 9.03 7.14
N THR A 96 7.80 8.98 5.92
CA THR A 96 7.52 7.74 5.17
C THR A 96 8.68 7.35 4.24
N SER A 97 9.75 8.14 4.14
CA SER A 97 10.87 7.90 3.22
C SER A 97 11.62 6.58 3.50
N GLY A 98 11.63 6.15 4.76
CA GLY A 98 12.24 4.89 5.20
C GLY A 98 11.34 3.65 5.08
N LEU A 99 10.15 3.76 4.48
CA LEU A 99 9.30 2.60 4.23
C LEU A 99 9.90 1.72 3.12
N PRO A 100 9.72 0.38 3.18
CA PRO A 100 10.21 -0.51 2.14
C PRO A 100 9.66 -0.12 0.76
N THR A 101 10.54 -0.07 -0.24
CA THR A 101 10.19 0.19 -1.63
C THR A 101 10.63 -0.97 -2.52
N CYS A 102 10.06 -1.05 -3.72
CA CYS A 102 10.57 -1.96 -4.72
C CYS A 102 11.87 -1.40 -5.32
N THR A 103 12.93 -2.17 -5.29
CA THR A 103 14.21 -1.87 -5.95
C THR A 103 14.43 -2.82 -7.11
N ASN A 104 15.11 -2.37 -8.17
CA ASN A 104 15.69 -3.28 -9.14
C ASN A 104 16.77 -4.11 -8.42
N ASN A 105 16.65 -5.44 -8.47
CA ASN A 105 17.72 -6.34 -8.02
C ASN A 105 18.95 -6.20 -8.91
#